data_AF-A0A3A1R7Q6-F1
#
_entry.id   AF-A0A3A1R7Q6-F1
#
_cell.length_a   1.000
_cell.length_b   1.000
_cell.length_c   1.000
_cell.angle_alpha   90.00
_cell.angle_beta   90.00
_cell.angle_gamma   90.00
#
_symmetry.space_group_name_H-M   'P 1'
#
loop_
_entity.id
_entity.type
_entity.pdbx_description
1 polymer ?
#
loop_
_entity_poly.entity_id
_entity_poly.type
_entity_poly.pdbx_seq_one_letter_code
_entity_poly.pdbx_strand_id
1 'polypeptide(L)'
;MANEMKKNHRAPVVDVLKKYGIKSEELIRGVKCPHCSYISCKRVYGMWKCRKCGGDLKSAHVDAIKDYALLFGTDVANGSLRCFLGVESGTTVNRILTSLNLPSRGMRRWEIYSLKKLIHWN
;
A
#
# COMPACT_ATOMS: atom_id res chain seq x y z
N MET A 1 -27.64 17.45 -32.45
CA MET A 1 -27.77 17.47 -30.97
C MET A 1 -26.59 16.69 -30.40
N ALA A 2 -25.93 17.25 -29.38
CA ALA A 2 -24.53 16.99 -29.04
C ALA A 2 -24.26 15.66 -28.31
N ASN A 3 -23.18 15.02 -28.75
CA ASN A 3 -22.21 14.16 -28.04
C ASN A 3 -22.71 13.02 -27.13
N GLU A 4 -22.70 11.84 -27.72
CA GLU A 4 -22.16 10.63 -27.09
C GLU A 4 -20.76 10.88 -26.51
N MET A 5 -20.51 10.49 -25.27
CA MET A 5 -19.21 10.03 -24.72
C MET A 5 -19.31 9.81 -23.20
N LYS A 6 -19.97 8.74 -22.74
CA LYS A 6 -19.68 8.17 -21.41
C LYS A 6 -18.47 7.25 -21.54
N LYS A 7 -17.30 7.85 -21.78
CA LYS A 7 -16.04 7.11 -21.68
C LYS A 7 -15.85 6.77 -20.22
N ASN A 8 -15.98 5.48 -19.89
CA ASN A 8 -15.41 4.87 -18.69
C ASN A 8 -13.91 5.19 -18.67
N HIS A 9 -13.53 6.38 -18.20
CA HIS A 9 -12.15 6.79 -17.97
C HIS A 9 -11.62 5.98 -16.79
N ARG A 10 -11.37 4.69 -17.03
CA ARG A 10 -10.40 3.94 -16.24
C ARG A 10 -9.06 4.45 -16.74
N ALA A 11 -8.41 5.32 -15.97
CA ALA A 11 -7.01 5.62 -16.22
C ALA A 11 -6.28 4.28 -16.43
N PRO A 12 -5.50 4.12 -17.50
CA PRO A 12 -4.67 2.94 -17.65
C PRO A 12 -3.92 2.73 -16.35
N VAL A 13 -3.76 1.47 -15.91
CA VAL A 13 -2.84 1.16 -14.79
C VAL A 13 -1.45 1.45 -15.32
N VAL A 14 -1.07 2.73 -15.29
CA VAL A 14 0.26 3.17 -15.66
C VAL A 14 1.14 2.78 -14.50
N ASP A 15 2.14 1.96 -14.79
CA ASP A 15 3.26 1.74 -13.88
C ASP A 15 3.98 3.09 -13.73
N VAL A 16 3.59 3.82 -12.68
CA VAL A 16 4.01 5.21 -12.44
C VAL A 16 5.54 5.28 -12.41
N LEU A 17 6.17 4.26 -11.83
CA LEU A 17 7.62 4.15 -11.75
C LEU A 17 8.25 4.03 -13.14
N LYS A 18 7.73 3.15 -14.00
CA LYS A 18 8.19 3.05 -15.39
C LYS A 18 7.98 4.35 -16.18
N LYS A 19 6.85 5.04 -15.98
CA LYS A 19 6.56 6.31 -16.66
C LYS A 19 7.64 7.36 -16.35
N TYR A 20 8.12 7.39 -15.12
CA TYR A 20 9.14 8.36 -14.69
C TYR A 20 10.57 7.78 -14.70
N GLY A 21 10.77 6.56 -15.19
CA GLY A 21 12.09 5.90 -15.20
C GLY A 21 12.68 5.64 -13.81
N ILE A 22 11.85 5.64 -12.76
CA ILE A 22 12.27 5.44 -11.37
C ILE A 22 12.39 3.95 -11.09
N LYS A 23 13.52 3.52 -10.53
CA LYS A 23 13.68 2.12 -10.11
C LYS A 23 12.98 1.90 -8.77
N SER A 24 12.33 0.74 -8.60
CA SER A 24 11.59 0.44 -7.37
C SER A 24 12.49 0.44 -6.12
N GLU A 25 13.78 0.18 -6.31
CA GLU A 25 14.81 0.15 -5.28
C GLU A 25 15.20 1.54 -4.77
N GLU A 26 15.02 2.58 -5.60
CA GLU A 26 15.28 3.98 -5.27
C GLU A 26 14.17 4.58 -4.39
N LEU A 27 13.03 3.91 -4.29
CA LEU A 27 11.94 4.35 -3.43
C LEU A 27 12.28 4.14 -1.96
N ILE A 28 12.04 5.20 -1.17
CA ILE A 28 12.02 5.11 0.28
C ILE A 28 10.78 4.29 0.67
N ARG A 29 11.03 3.06 1.10
CA ARG A 29 10.01 2.12 1.57
C ARG A 29 9.74 2.34 3.06
N GLY A 30 8.52 2.05 3.47
CA GLY A 30 8.09 2.09 4.86
C GLY A 30 6.80 2.86 5.07
N VAL A 31 6.41 2.98 6.33
CA VAL A 31 5.22 3.74 6.72
C VAL A 31 5.60 5.20 7.00
N LYS A 32 4.91 6.12 6.33
CA LYS A 32 5.05 7.57 6.53
C LYS A 32 4.35 8.01 7.82
N CYS A 33 5.02 8.84 8.60
CA CYS A 33 4.43 9.51 9.75
C CYS A 33 3.59 10.71 9.28
N PRO A 34 2.29 10.80 9.63
CA PRO A 34 1.46 11.95 9.28
C PRO A 34 1.85 13.24 10.01
N HIS A 35 2.54 13.14 11.16
CA HIS A 35 2.90 14.31 11.98
C HIS A 35 4.16 15.03 11.49
N CYS A 36 5.16 14.28 11.01
CA CYS A 36 6.48 14.85 10.66
C CYS A 36 7.01 14.40 9.29
N SER A 37 6.19 13.69 8.52
CA SER A 37 6.52 13.16 7.18
C SER A 37 7.73 12.21 7.12
N TYR A 38 8.29 11.80 8.26
CA TYR A 38 9.35 10.80 8.29
C TYR A 38 8.84 9.45 7.79
N ILE A 39 9.54 8.86 6.84
CA ILE A 39 9.25 7.53 6.29
C ILE A 39 10.09 6.51 7.09
N SER A 40 9.57 5.29 7.23
CA SER A 40 10.15 4.19 8.03
C SER A 40 9.78 4.21 9.52
N CYS A 41 8.49 4.45 9.81
CA CYS A 41 7.93 4.18 11.14
C CYS A 41 8.11 2.69 11.52
N LYS A 42 8.37 2.41 12.79
CA LYS A 42 8.58 1.05 13.30
C LYS A 42 7.26 0.45 13.76
N ARG A 43 6.97 -0.80 13.41
CA ARG A 43 5.85 -1.55 14.01
C ARG A 43 6.23 -1.98 15.44
N VAL A 44 5.41 -1.64 16.43
CA VAL A 44 5.63 -1.94 17.85
C VAL A 44 4.27 -2.32 18.46
N TYR A 45 4.14 -3.51 19.06
CA TYR A 45 2.92 -3.98 19.78
C TYR A 45 1.57 -3.67 19.11
N GLY A 46 1.46 -3.83 17.78
CA GLY A 46 0.20 -3.57 17.09
C GLY A 46 -0.08 -2.09 16.75
N MET A 47 0.85 -1.18 17.04
CA MET A 47 0.87 0.21 16.58
C MET A 47 2.11 0.50 15.72
N TRP A 48 2.13 1.65 15.04
CA TRP A 48 3.31 2.18 14.36
C TRP A 48 3.87 3.34 15.17
N LYS A 49 5.17 3.33 15.46
CA LYS A 49 5.85 4.38 16.20
C LYS A 49 6.81 5.11 15.28
N CYS A 50 6.69 6.43 15.20
CA CYS A 50 7.63 7.24 14.45
C CYS A 50 8.98 7.30 15.18
N ARG A 51 10.08 6.99 14.49
CA ARG A 51 11.43 7.09 15.08
C ARG A 51 11.93 8.53 15.20
N LYS A 52 11.33 9.47 14.48
CA LYS A 52 11.72 10.89 14.46
C LYS A 52 10.99 11.71 15.52
N CYS A 53 9.66 11.71 15.51
CA CYS A 53 8.86 12.50 16.47
C CYS A 53 8.30 11.69 17.65
N GLY A 54 8.49 10.37 17.68
CA GLY A 54 7.98 9.51 18.75
C GLY A 54 6.47 9.22 18.70
N GLY A 55 5.73 9.84 17.78
CA GLY A 55 4.27 9.69 17.70
C GLY A 55 3.80 8.27 17.41
N ASP A 56 2.69 7.90 18.06
CA ASP A 56 2.03 6.60 17.91
C ASP A 56 0.89 6.68 16.89
N LEU A 57 0.88 5.73 15.97
CA LEU A 57 0.04 5.73 14.77
C LEU A 57 -0.63 4.36 14.64
N LYS A 58 -1.92 4.27 14.91
CA LYS A 58 -2.63 2.99 14.90
C LYS A 58 -2.78 2.44 13.46
N SER A 59 -3.19 3.29 12.54
CA SER A 59 -3.62 2.92 11.18
C SER A 59 -2.71 3.42 10.06
N ALA A 60 -1.49 3.92 10.33
CA ALA A 60 -0.62 4.49 9.29
C ALA A 60 -0.22 3.49 8.17
N HIS A 61 -0.38 2.19 8.40
CA HIS A 61 -0.24 1.19 7.35
C HIS A 61 -1.31 1.30 6.26
N VAL A 62 -2.52 1.78 6.57
CA VAL A 62 -3.61 1.93 5.59
C VAL A 62 -3.19 2.89 4.48
N ASP A 63 -2.65 4.06 4.87
CA ASP A 63 -2.19 5.05 3.91
C ASP A 63 -0.98 4.55 3.14
N ALA A 64 -0.03 3.88 3.80
CA ALA A 64 1.09 3.25 3.10
C ALA A 64 0.63 2.17 2.09
N ILE A 65 -0.42 1.39 2.39
CA ILE A 65 -0.97 0.40 1.44
C ILE A 65 -1.66 1.09 0.25
N LYS A 66 -2.30 2.24 0.46
CA LYS A 66 -2.83 3.06 -0.64
C LYS A 66 -1.70 3.59 -1.53
N ASP A 67 -0.63 4.10 -0.92
CA ASP A 67 0.57 4.54 -1.65
C ASP A 67 1.15 3.39 -2.49
N TYR A 68 1.26 2.19 -1.90
CA TYR A 68 1.65 0.99 -2.65
C TYR A 68 0.74 0.76 -3.86
N ALA A 69 -0.59 0.83 -3.67
CA ALA A 69 -1.55 0.58 -4.73
C ALA A 69 -1.43 1.58 -5.90
N LEU A 70 -1.11 2.85 -5.59
CA LEU A 70 -0.89 3.90 -6.59
C LEU A 70 0.43 3.73 -7.35
N LEU A 71 1.46 3.20 -6.69
CA LEU A 71 2.80 3.02 -7.28
C LEU A 71 2.93 1.71 -8.08
N PHE A 72 2.39 0.61 -7.55
CA PHE A 72 2.63 -0.75 -8.04
C PHE A 72 1.36 -1.47 -8.54
N GLY A 73 0.18 -0.84 -8.38
CA GLY A 73 -1.10 -1.44 -8.74
C GLY A 73 -1.81 -2.14 -7.57
N THR A 74 -3.03 -2.58 -7.82
CA THR A 74 -3.97 -2.98 -6.76
C THR A 74 -3.83 -4.42 -6.29
N ASP A 75 -3.03 -5.25 -6.94
CA ASP A 75 -2.90 -6.65 -6.58
C ASP A 75 -1.59 -6.83 -5.82
N VAL A 76 -1.68 -7.38 -4.60
CA VAL A 76 -0.52 -7.48 -3.71
C VAL A 76 -0.42 -8.84 -3.05
N ALA A 77 0.78 -9.40 -3.05
CA ALA A 77 1.13 -10.57 -2.24
C ALA A 77 1.77 -10.12 -0.93
N ASN A 78 1.70 -10.97 0.10
CA ASN A 78 2.32 -10.72 1.40
C ASN A 78 3.80 -10.28 1.26
N GLY A 79 4.58 -10.98 0.44
CA GLY A 79 6.00 -10.71 0.25
C GLY A 79 6.29 -9.29 -0.26
N SER A 80 5.53 -8.82 -1.24
CA SER A 80 5.69 -7.48 -1.81
C SER A 80 5.32 -6.40 -0.79
N LEU A 81 4.18 -6.58 -0.10
CA LEU A 81 3.75 -5.60 0.90
C LEU A 81 4.70 -5.57 2.10
N ARG A 82 5.23 -6.72 2.50
CA ARG A 82 6.23 -6.86 3.55
C ARG A 82 7.48 -6.05 3.25
N CYS A 83 8.01 -6.20 2.03
CA CYS A 83 9.14 -5.43 1.54
C CYS A 83 8.83 -3.92 1.52
N PHE A 84 7.65 -3.54 1.05
CA PHE A 84 7.24 -2.14 0.95
C PHE A 84 7.04 -1.47 2.31
N LEU A 85 6.38 -2.14 3.26
CA LEU A 85 6.13 -1.59 4.60
C LEU A 85 7.38 -1.62 5.49
N GLY A 86 8.45 -2.29 5.10
CA GLY A 86 9.65 -2.46 5.91
C GLY A 86 9.41 -3.31 7.16
N VAL A 87 8.54 -4.32 7.05
CA VAL A 87 8.22 -5.26 8.14
C VAL A 87 8.92 -6.59 7.85
N GLU A 88 9.57 -7.21 8.83
CA GLU A 88 10.27 -8.48 8.61
C GLU A 88 9.33 -9.69 8.65
N SER A 89 8.35 -9.65 9.55
CA SER A 89 7.43 -10.77 9.83
C SER A 89 6.30 -10.87 8.79
N GLY A 90 6.29 -11.95 8.02
CA GLY A 90 5.18 -12.29 7.12
C GLY A 90 3.84 -12.43 7.85
N THR A 91 3.85 -13.02 9.05
CA THR A 91 2.65 -13.15 9.90
C THR A 91 2.06 -11.78 10.27
N THR A 92 2.90 -10.80 10.56
CA THR A 92 2.45 -9.43 10.86
C THR A 92 1.74 -8.80 9.66
N VAL A 93 2.29 -8.98 8.46
CA VAL A 93 1.70 -8.46 7.22
C VAL A 93 0.40 -9.18 6.88
N ASN A 94 0.32 -10.50 7.10
CA ASN A 94 -0.93 -11.25 6.95
C ASN A 94 -2.01 -10.71 7.89
N ARG A 95 -1.69 -10.46 9.17
CA ARG A 95 -2.64 -9.85 10.12
C ARG A 95 -3.11 -8.47 9.66
N ILE A 96 -2.22 -7.65 9.10
CA ILE A 96 -2.59 -6.35 8.53
C ILE A 96 -3.57 -6.56 7.37
N LEU A 97 -3.23 -7.39 6.39
CA LEU A 97 -4.07 -7.65 5.22
C LEU A 97 -5.45 -8.21 5.59
N THR A 98 -5.51 -9.18 6.51
CA THR A 98 -6.78 -9.76 6.96
C THR A 98 -7.61 -8.77 7.78
N SER A 99 -6.98 -7.92 8.60
CA SER A 99 -7.70 -6.88 9.36
C SER A 99 -8.40 -5.85 8.48
N LEU A 100 -7.98 -5.70 7.21
CA LEU A 100 -8.57 -4.79 6.23
C LEU A 100 -9.75 -5.42 5.46
N ASN A 101 -10.09 -6.68 5.73
CA ASN A 101 -11.20 -7.40 5.10
C ASN A 101 -11.17 -7.30 3.55
N LEU A 102 -9.97 -7.45 3.00
CA LEU A 102 -9.71 -7.35 1.57
C LEU A 102 -10.04 -8.69 0.89
N PRO A 103 -10.63 -8.67 -0.31
CA PRO A 103 -10.85 -9.89 -1.07
C PRO A 103 -9.48 -10.44 -1.52
N SER A 104 -9.29 -11.74 -1.38
CA SER A 104 -8.08 -12.44 -1.81
C SER A 104 -8.40 -13.60 -2.74
N ARG A 105 -7.39 -14.05 -3.50
CA ARG A 105 -7.44 -15.24 -4.34
C ARG A 105 -6.13 -16.01 -4.25
N GLY A 106 -6.17 -17.31 -4.50
CA GLY A 106 -5.00 -18.19 -4.42
C GLY A 106 -4.88 -18.88 -3.05
N MET A 107 -3.74 -19.53 -2.83
CA MET A 107 -3.52 -20.36 -1.64
C MET A 107 -2.23 -20.00 -0.92
N ARG A 108 -2.33 -19.75 0.40
CA ARG A 108 -1.21 -19.58 1.33
C ARG A 108 -0.15 -18.60 0.82
N ARG A 109 1.02 -19.08 0.40
CA ARG A 109 2.16 -18.29 -0.07
C ARG A 109 1.87 -17.52 -1.36
N TRP A 110 0.97 -18.04 -2.19
CA TRP A 110 0.59 -17.45 -3.47
C TRP A 110 -0.73 -16.69 -3.39
N GLU A 111 -1.19 -16.40 -2.17
CA GLU A 111 -2.38 -15.60 -1.95
C GLU A 111 -2.13 -14.14 -2.38
N ILE A 112 -3.01 -13.63 -3.22
CA ILE A 112 -3.00 -12.27 -3.74
C ILE A 112 -4.23 -11.56 -3.20
N TYR A 113 -4.01 -10.44 -2.53
CA TYR A 113 -5.04 -9.55 -2.00
C TYR A 113 -5.32 -8.41 -2.97
N SER A 114 -6.59 -8.04 -3.14
CA SER A 114 -6.96 -6.89 -3.96
C SER A 114 -7.17 -5.64 -3.11
N LEU A 115 -6.35 -4.62 -3.36
CA LEU A 115 -6.37 -3.31 -2.72
C LEU A 115 -7.41 -2.35 -3.31
N LYS A 116 -8.21 -2.78 -4.29
CA LYS A 116 -9.21 -1.92 -4.96
C LYS A 116 -10.12 -1.23 -3.95
N LYS A 117 -10.58 -1.95 -2.92
CA LYS A 117 -11.40 -1.43 -1.82
C LYS A 117 -10.79 -0.20 -1.11
N LEU A 118 -9.48 -0.03 -1.14
CA LEU A 118 -8.77 1.05 -0.46
C LEU A 118 -8.54 2.29 -1.32
N ILE A 119 -8.68 2.18 -2.64
CA ILE A 119 -8.37 3.26 -3.60
C ILE A 119 -9.59 3.76 -4.38
N HIS A 120 -10.81 3.36 -4.00
CA HIS A 120 -12.00 3.97 -4.60
C HIS A 120 -12.06 5.44 -4.21
N TRP A 121 -11.88 6.29 -5.22
CA TRP A 121 -12.20 7.71 -5.17
C TRP A 121 -13.73 7.78 -5.14
N ASN A 122 -14.30 8.14 -4.00
CA ASN A 122 -15.66 8.68 -3.98
C ASN A 122 -15.68 10.02 -4.72
#